data_AF-A0A4Y8IKF2-F1
#
_entry.id   AF-A0A4Y8IKF2-F1
#
_cell.length_a   1.000
_cell.length_b   1.000
_cell.length_c   1.000
_cell.angle_alpha   90.00
_cell.angle_beta   90.00
_cell.angle_gamma   90.00
#
_symmetry.space_group_name_H-M   'P 1'
#
loop_
_entity.id
_entity.type
_entity.pdbx_description
1 polymer ?
#
loop_
_entity_poly.entity_id
_entity_poly.type
_entity_poly.pdbx_seq_one_letter_code
_entity_poly.pdbx_strand_id
1 'polypeptide(L)' 'MNISENDPNSVYVYEVWSSENAHQASLTIEATQTLIRRVKPIITGMERISTLKTIGGKGI' A
#
# COMPACT_ATOMS: atom_id res chain seq x y z
N MET A 1 10.55 0.63 1.52
CA MET A 1 9.90 -0.27 2.48
C MET A 1 10.34 0.19 3.86
N ASN A 2 9.39 0.51 4.74
CA ASN A 2 9.71 0.92 6.11
C ASN A 2 9.20 -0.16 7.07
N ILE A 3 9.95 -0.42 8.13
CA ILE A 3 9.64 -1.39 9.19
C ILE A 3 9.81 -0.71 10.56
N SER A 4 9.18 -1.25 11.60
CA SER A 4 9.35 -0.78 12.98
C SER A 4 10.34 -1.69 13.72
N GLU A 5 11.30 -1.10 14.45
CA GLU A 5 12.16 -1.88 15.35
C GLU A 5 11.38 -2.49 16.51
N ASN A 6 10.33 -1.80 16.98
CA ASN A 6 9.49 -2.25 18.09
C ASN A 6 8.40 -3.23 17.64
N ASP A 7 8.16 -3.35 16.33
CA ASP A 7 7.20 -4.26 15.74
C ASP A 7 7.75 -4.85 14.42
N PRO A 8 8.65 -5.85 14.53
CA PRO A 8 9.45 -6.33 13.39
C PRO A 8 8.64 -7.08 12.34
N ASN A 9 7.41 -7.48 12.65
CA ASN A 9 6.51 -8.16 11.71
C ASN A 9 5.61 -7.19 10.94
N SER A 10 5.66 -5.89 11.27
CA SER A 10 4.87 -4.86 10.60
C SER A 10 5.64 -4.21 9.46
N VAL A 11 4.93 -3.98 8.35
CA VAL A 11 5.42 -3.28 7.17
C VAL A 11 4.58 -2.05 6.93
N TYR A 12 5.24 -0.91 6.75
CA TYR A 12 4.59 0.35 6.39
C TYR A 12 4.70 0.57 4.89
N VAL A 13 3.53 0.75 4.27
CA VAL A 13 3.39 1.03 2.84
C VAL A 13 2.94 2.47 2.67
N TYR A 14 3.64 3.21 1.82
CA TYR A 14 3.29 4.57 1.42
C TYR A 14 3.22 4.61 -0.10
N GLU A 15 2.14 5.18 -0.60
CA GLU A 15 1.84 5.21 -2.03
C GLU A 15 1.41 6.63 -2.42
N VAL A 16 1.85 7.05 -3.60
CA VAL A 16 1.40 8.28 -4.24
C VAL A 16 0.80 7.90 -5.58
N TRP A 17 -0.42 8.35 -5.83
CA TRP A 17 -1.18 8.04 -7.04
C TRP A 17 -1.46 9.32 -7.82
N SER A 18 -1.44 9.22 -9.15
CA SER A 18 -1.82 10.34 -10.03
C SER A 18 -3.29 10.75 -9.87
N SER A 19 -4.14 9.80 -9.48
CA SER A 19 -5.54 10.02 -9.11
C SER A 19 -6.07 8.82 -8.32
N GLU A 20 -7.18 9.00 -7.60
CA GLU A 20 -7.88 7.88 -6.94
C GLU A 20 -8.33 6.82 -7.96
N ASN A 21 -8.77 7.25 -9.16
CA ASN A 21 -9.16 6.31 -10.22
C ASN A 21 -8.00 5.42 -10.68
N ALA A 22 -6.78 5.94 -10.74
CA ALA A 22 -5.60 5.15 -11.09
C ALA A 22 -5.29 4.10 -10.01
N HIS A 23 -5.45 4.45 -8.72
CA HIS A 23 -5.32 3.50 -7.62
C HIS A 23 -6.38 2.39 -7.73
N GLN A 24 -7.65 2.74 -7.90
CA GLN A 24 -8.74 1.76 -8.04
C GLN A 24 -8.54 0.85 -9.27
N ALA A 25 -8.11 1.41 -10.41
CA ALA A 25 -7.80 0.63 -11.60
C ALA A 25 -6.63 -0.35 -11.37
N SER A 26 -5.65 0.00 -10.54
CA SER A 26 -4.53 -0.92 -10.24
C SER A 26 -4.99 -2.22 -9.55
N LEU A 27 -6.10 -2.17 -8.80
CA LEU A 27 -6.67 -3.31 -8.09
C LEU A 27 -7.41 -4.29 -9.01
N THR A 28 -7.70 -3.91 -10.25
CA THR A 28 -8.34 -4.78 -11.25
C THR A 28 -7.33 -5.53 -12.11
N ILE A 29 -6.04 -5.17 -12.05
CA ILE A 29 -4.97 -5.84 -12.79
C ILE A 29 -4.79 -7.27 -12.25
N GLU A 30 -4.76 -8.26 -13.15
CA GLU A 30 -4.65 -9.69 -12.80
C GLU A 30 -3.43 -10.00 -11.92
N ALA A 31 -2.27 -9.39 -12.23
CA ALA A 31 -1.06 -9.53 -11.44
C ALA A 31 -1.25 -9.02 -10.00
N THR A 32 -1.88 -7.86 -9.81
CA THR A 32 -2.20 -7.30 -8.49
C THR A 32 -3.12 -8.23 -7.71
N GLN A 33 -4.19 -8.72 -8.34
CA GLN A 33 -5.15 -9.63 -7.71
C GLN A 33 -4.50 -10.97 -7.32
N THR A 34 -3.62 -11.49 -8.17
CA THR A 34 -2.85 -12.71 -7.89
C THR A 34 -1.97 -12.54 -6.66
N LEU A 35 -1.27 -11.41 -6.55
CA LEU A 35 -0.46 -11.10 -5.38
C LEU A 35 -1.31 -10.96 -4.12
N ILE A 36 -2.38 -10.16 -4.17
CA ILE A 36 -3.33 -9.98 -3.05
C ILE A 36 -3.84 -11.34 -2.56
N ARG A 37 -4.27 -12.23 -3.46
CA ARG A 37 -4.75 -13.58 -3.11
C ARG A 37 -3.70 -14.42 -2.39
N ARG A 38 -2.43 -14.35 -2.81
CA ARG A 38 -1.33 -15.11 -2.20
C ARG A 38 -0.96 -14.58 -0.82
N VAL A 39 -0.97 -13.27 -0.63
CA VAL A 39 -0.53 -12.64 0.63
C VAL A 39 -1.63 -12.50 1.67
N LYS A 40 -2.91 -12.39 1.27
CA LYS A 40 -4.03 -12.21 2.21
C LYS A 40 -4.06 -13.23 3.36
N PRO A 41 -3.78 -14.54 3.17
CA PRO A 41 -3.79 -15.53 4.25
C PRO A 41 -2.71 -15.31 5.33
N ILE A 42 -1.62 -14.60 5.03
CA ILE A 42 -0.51 -14.38 5.96
C ILE A 42 -0.55 -13.00 6.63
N ILE A 43 -1.48 -12.13 6.24
CA ILE A 43 -1.66 -10.81 6.85
C ILE A 43 -2.50 -10.99 8.13
N THR A 44 -1.88 -10.77 9.28
CA THR A 44 -2.52 -10.91 10.61
C THR A 44 -3.35 -9.69 11.03
N GLY A 45 -3.15 -8.54 10.36
CA GLY A 45 -3.88 -7.30 10.58
C GLY A 45 -3.51 -6.24 9.55
N MET A 46 -4.37 -5.24 9.37
CA MET A 46 -4.11 -4.10 8.50
C MET A 46 -4.74 -2.84 9.10
N GLU A 47 -3.97 -1.77 9.16
CA GLU A 47 -4.42 -0.47 9.65
C GLU A 47 -4.18 0.60 8.58
N ARG A 48 -5.18 1.45 8.34
CA ARG A 48 -5.01 2.65 7.51
C ARG A 48 -4.59 3.81 8.40
N ILE A 49 -3.32 4.19 8.32
CA ILE A 49 -2.74 5.28 9.11
C ILE A 49 -3.32 6.64 8.67
N SER A 50 -3.32 6.92 7.37
CA SER A 50 -3.85 8.18 6.83
C SER A 50 -4.08 8.11 5.32
N THR A 51 -5.04 8.89 4.83
CA THR A 51 -5.16 9.24 3.41
C THR A 51 -4.71 10.69 3.25
N LEU A 52 -3.63 10.89 2.47
CA LEU A 52 -2.98 12.19 2.35
C LEU A 52 -3.32 12.86 1.01
N LYS A 53 -3.40 14.19 1.02
CA LYS A 53 -3.43 15.01 -0.19
C LYS A 53 -2.03 15.52 -0.48
N THR A 54 -1.37 14.93 -1.46
CA THR A 54 -0.03 15.35 -1.87
C THR A 54 -0.09 16.70 -2.58
N ILE A 55 0.66 17.68 -2.07
CA ILE A 55 0.78 19.04 -2.65
C ILE A 55 2.11 19.25 -3.39
N GLY A 56 3.03 18.31 -3.28
CA GLY A 56 4.35 18.33 -3.92
C GLY A 56 5.34 17.41 -3.19
N GLY A 57 6.50 17.18 -3.80
CA GLY A 57 7.60 16.44 -3.21
C GLY A 57 8.76 16.30 -4.19
N LYS A 58 9.93 15.87 -3.69
CA LYS A 58 11.14 15.69 -4.50
C LYS A 58 11.37 14.20 -4.72
N GLY A 59 11.55 13.79 -5.98
CA GLY A 59 11.80 12.38 -6.33
C GLY A 59 10.55 11.52 -6.40
N ILE A 60 9.38 12.14 -6.60
CA ILE A 60 8.08 11.54 -6.87
C ILE A 60 7.47 12.17 -8.12
#